data_AF-A0A529QDL9-F1
#
_entry.id   AF-A0A529QDL9-F1
#
_cell.length_a   1.000
_cell.length_b   1.000
_cell.length_c   1.000
_cell.angle_alpha   90.00
_cell.angle_beta   90.00
_cell.angle_gamma   90.00
#
_symmetry.space_group_name_H-M   'P 1'
#
loop_
_entity.id
_entity.type
_entity.pdbx_description
1 polymer ?
#
loop_
_entity_poly.entity_id
_entity_poly.type
_entity_poly.pdbx_seq_one_letter_code
_entity_poly.pdbx_strand_id
1 'polypeptide(L)' 'TMVDRLSGELMDAANNRGTAVKKREDTHKMAEANRAFAHYRW' A
#
# COMPACT_ATOMS: atom_id res chain seq x y z
N THR A 1 -18.59 14.44 8.77
CA THR A 1 -17.88 15.53 8.05
C THR A 1 -16.59 14.97 7.43
N MET A 2 -15.80 15.73 6.67
CA MET A 2 -14.50 15.24 6.13
C MET A 2 -13.55 14.76 7.25
N VAL A 3 -13.66 15.35 8.45
CA VAL A 3 -12.86 15.01 9.63
C VAL A 3 -13.11 13.58 10.10
N ASP A 4 -14.37 13.13 10.13
CA ASP A 4 -14.71 11.75 10.55
C ASP A 4 -14.15 10.70 9.56
N ARG A 5 -14.17 11.02 8.26
CA ARG A 5 -13.61 10.15 7.22
C ARG A 5 -12.09 10.04 7.33
N LEU A 6 -11.40 11.15 7.58
CA LEU A 6 -9.96 11.15 7.79
C LEU A 6 -9.58 10.42 9.08
N SER A 7 -10.33 10.62 10.16
CA SER A 7 -10.10 9.92 11.43
C SER A 7 -10.32 8.41 11.29
N GLY A 8 -11.31 8.00 10.51
CA GLY A 8 -11.55 6.59 10.16
C GLY A 8 -10.38 5.99 9.40
N GLU A 9 -9.89 6.66 8.35
CA GLU A 9 -8.72 6.20 7.59
C GLU A 9 -7.44 6.12 8.44
N LEU A 10 -7.23 7.06 9.35
CA LEU A 10 -6.07 7.06 10.26
C LEU A 10 -6.12 5.90 11.26
N MET A 11 -7.31 5.63 11.81
CA MET A 11 -7.56 4.49 12.71
C MET A 11 -7.42 3.14 11.98
N ASP A 12 -7.90 3.05 10.74
CA ASP A 12 -7.76 1.85 9.92
C ASP A 12 -6.28 1.60 9.59
N ALA A 13 -5.55 2.64 9.18
CA ALA A 13 -4.12 2.56 8.90
C ALA A 13 -3.31 2.13 10.14
N ALA A 14 -3.65 2.62 11.33
CA ALA A 14 -3.02 2.20 12.59
C ALA A 14 -3.25 0.71 12.90
N ASN A 15 -4.40 0.17 12.50
CA ASN A 15 -4.73 -1.26 12.64
C ASN A 15 -4.14 -2.14 11.51
N ASN A 16 -3.19 -1.62 10.72
CA ASN A 16 -2.68 -2.24 9.51
C ASN A 16 -3.80 -2.68 8.53
N ARG A 17 -4.94 -1.99 8.57
CA ARG A 17 -6.08 -2.21 7.68
C ARG A 17 -6.28 -0.97 6.82
N GLY A 18 -7.09 -1.13 5.78
CA GLY A 18 -7.40 -0.03 4.87
C GLY A 18 -6.64 -0.05 3.56
N THR A 19 -7.09 0.81 2.65
CA THR A 19 -6.65 0.92 1.26
C THR A 19 -5.16 1.23 1.12
N ALA A 20 -4.59 2.01 2.05
CA ALA A 20 -3.17 2.36 2.05
C ALA A 20 -2.26 1.13 2.26
N VAL A 21 -2.64 0.22 3.18
CA VAL A 21 -1.86 -1.01 3.46
C VAL A 21 -1.98 -1.99 2.30
N LYS A 22 -3.19 -2.18 1.78
CA LYS A 22 -3.43 -3.02 0.60
C LYS A 22 -2.63 -2.54 -0.60
N LYS A 23 -2.60 -1.23 -0.87
CA LYS A 23 -1.83 -0.65 -1.97
C LYS A 23 -0.33 -0.88 -1.80
N ARG A 24 0.20 -0.82 -0.57
CA ARG A 24 1.60 -1.14 -0.28
C ARG A 24 1.92 -2.60 -0.56
N GLU A 25 1.07 -3.53 -0.08
CA GLU A 25 1.25 -4.97 -0.31
C GLU A 25 1.15 -5.34 -1.79
N ASP A 26 0.18 -4.79 -2.51
CA ASP A 26 0.02 -5.01 -3.95
C ASP A 26 1.24 -4.51 -4.73
N THR A 27 1.79 -3.35 -4.33
CA THR A 27 3.03 -2.82 -4.93
C THR A 27 4.23 -3.73 -4.66
N HIS A 28 4.34 -4.27 -3.44
CA HIS A 28 5.42 -5.19 -3.09
C HIS A 28 5.31 -6.51 -3.85
N LYS A 29 4.13 -7.11 -3.93
CA LYS A 29 3.89 -8.33 -4.72
C LYS A 29 4.19 -8.11 -6.20
N MET A 30 3.80 -6.96 -6.74
CA MET A 30 4.10 -6.62 -8.13
C MET A 30 5.60 -6.41 -8.38
N ALA A 31 6.33 -5.84 -7.41
CA ALA A 31 7.78 -5.73 -7.48
C ALA A 31 8.47 -7.11 -7.39
N GLU A 32 7.99 -8.02 -6.54
CA GLU A 32 8.50 -9.40 -6.46
C GLU A 32 8.23 -10.19 -7.73
N ALA A 33 7.05 -10.04 -8.34
CA ALA A 33 6.72 -10.67 -9.62
C ALA A 33 7.63 -10.18 -10.75
N ASN A 34 8.05 -8.92 -10.71
CA ASN A 34 8.96 -8.32 -11.69
C ASN A 34 10.44 -8.40 -11.30
N ARG A 35 10.81 -9.19 -10.29
CA ARG A 35 12.19 -9.36 -9.85
C ARG A 35 13.12 -9.83 -10.97
N ALA A 36 12.60 -10.63 -11.91
CA ALA A 36 13.35 -11.07 -13.10
C ALA A 36 13.79 -9.91 -14.01
N PHE A 37 13.06 -8.78 -13.98
CA PHE A 37 13.38 -7.57 -14.75
C PHE A 37 14.31 -6.61 -14.00
N ALA A 38 14.79 -6.96 -12.80
CA ALA A 38 15.70 -6.11 -12.01
C ALA A 38 17.03 -5.81 -12.73
N HIS A 39 17.40 -6.64 -13.72
CA HIS A 39 18.59 -6.47 -14.54
C HIS A 39 18.45 -5.41 -15.65
N TYR A 40 17.25 -4.88 -15.94
CA TYR A 40 17.03 -3.75 -16.85
C TYR A 40 17.32 -2.38 -16.20
N ARG A 41 18.04 -2.36 -15.08
CA ARG A 41 18.45 -1.13 -14.39
C ARG A 41 19.65 -0.51 -15.11
N TRP A 42 19.39 0.17 -16.22
CA TRP A 42 20.31 1.10 -16.88
C TRP A 42 19.66 2.48 -16.95
#